data_AF-A0A9P1CCR5-F1
#
_entry.id   AF-A0A9P1CCR5-F1
#
_cell.length_a   1.000
_cell.length_b   1.000
_cell.length_c   1.000
_cell.angle_alpha   90.00
_cell.angle_beta   90.00
_cell.angle_gamma   90.00
#
_symmetry.space_group_name_H-M   'P 1'
#
loop_
_entity.id
_entity.type
_entity.pdbx_description
1 polymer ?
#
loop_
_entity_poly.entity_id
_entity_poly.type
_entity_poly.pdbx_seq_one_letter_code
_entity_poly.pdbx_strand_id
1 'polypeptide(L)'
;MLCRLKHGALAVACFSAPVLACVDNSTNATVTGQAHDSILWWTHPYEVFHLEEVTIVVLVAITLMVDSVQHQLAKYTRSRGFWSDDFEEDTLHEIDHRSREPMAYLLFNRGTAEFTVLGIIACIVWACNRTGVFYAIYELTEDVEDIALPQDAAGYHHNVESVHMHLFVTYFLYYAIMACSIFVAGRWMRSWAASNVVYKRQIRAFRAGKDCSEEFIESDWPPEHVTLRQTFLMSVSSWRKASDRLDTKLQAVVQKYRAEMDEDRIQEFLTTRFPFTPYVVENYRDMLENMVIVRLETLACIGVIEGVQATFHRFQVDFDFSYAWIGVFALVLAVLYLYSWIFHHKLLRGQYLKEDLSNEALVKLSSVPGRICLLIQVCSLLFCFALTRPLAHSYVWILSQARSIAHSVACLILIPIAGLLLGNLLAQLAVVLSCLPQRPVNEARIRLIWDRHILARIVSSGDIKQVAVKEVMSDRQQSF
;
A
#
# COMPACT_ATOMS: atom_id res chain seq x y z
N MET A 1 -5.66 -2.60 -28.02
CA MET A 1 -5.29 -4.00 -28.32
C MET A 1 -3.77 -4.25 -28.24
N LEU A 2 -2.90 -3.33 -28.72
CA LEU A 2 -1.44 -3.42 -28.58
C LEU A 2 -0.88 -3.40 -27.14
N CYS A 3 -1.60 -2.88 -26.15
CA CYS A 3 -1.23 -3.04 -24.73
C CYS A 3 -1.52 -4.45 -24.19
N ARG A 4 -2.50 -5.20 -24.74
CA ARG A 4 -2.91 -6.51 -24.19
C ARG A 4 -1.93 -7.64 -24.50
N LEU A 5 -1.20 -7.57 -25.63
CA LEU A 5 -0.17 -8.55 -26.01
C LEU A 5 1.17 -8.36 -25.27
N LYS A 6 1.46 -7.16 -24.75
CA LYS A 6 2.72 -6.90 -24.03
C LYS A 6 2.76 -7.50 -22.61
N HIS A 7 1.61 -7.76 -21.99
CA HIS A 7 1.55 -8.21 -20.59
C HIS A 7 1.85 -9.71 -20.44
N GLY A 8 1.45 -10.53 -21.42
CA GLY A 8 1.77 -11.97 -21.42
C GLY A 8 3.26 -12.25 -21.64
N ALA A 9 3.91 -11.51 -22.55
CA ALA A 9 5.35 -11.65 -22.80
C ALA A 9 6.22 -11.17 -21.63
N LEU A 10 5.78 -10.13 -20.91
CA LEU A 10 6.49 -9.62 -19.74
C LEU A 10 6.43 -10.59 -18.55
N ALA A 11 5.30 -11.27 -18.35
CA ALA A 11 5.17 -12.30 -17.33
C ALA A 11 6.13 -13.46 -17.60
N VAL A 12 6.21 -13.95 -18.84
CA VAL A 12 7.14 -15.04 -19.22
C VAL A 12 8.61 -14.64 -19.05
N ALA A 13 8.97 -13.39 -19.34
CA ALA A 13 10.35 -12.89 -19.16
C ALA A 13 10.76 -12.74 -17.68
N CYS A 14 9.80 -12.47 -16.78
CA CYS A 14 10.08 -12.38 -15.33
C CYS A 14 10.33 -13.75 -14.69
N PHE A 15 9.78 -14.84 -15.25
CA PHE A 15 9.98 -16.19 -14.73
C PHE A 15 11.24 -16.89 -15.27
N SER A 16 11.76 -16.51 -16.45
CA SER A 16 12.92 -17.19 -17.03
C SER A 16 14.27 -16.70 -16.50
N ALA A 17 14.39 -15.43 -16.12
CA ALA A 17 15.66 -14.87 -15.63
C ALA A 17 16.13 -15.43 -14.27
N PRO A 18 15.27 -15.64 -13.26
CA PRO A 18 15.67 -16.29 -12.00
C PRO A 18 15.98 -17.77 -12.19
N VAL A 19 15.26 -18.44 -13.10
CA VAL A 19 15.45 -19.88 -13.40
C VAL A 19 16.81 -20.11 -14.08
N LEU A 20 17.24 -19.22 -14.98
CA LEU A 20 18.58 -19.30 -15.58
C LEU A 20 19.71 -19.04 -14.57
N ALA A 21 19.47 -18.25 -13.52
CA ALA A 21 20.43 -18.07 -12.42
C ALA A 21 20.48 -19.26 -11.45
N CYS A 22 19.52 -20.19 -11.52
CA CYS A 22 19.47 -21.40 -10.68
C CYS A 22 20.14 -22.63 -11.32
N VAL A 23 20.57 -22.57 -12.59
CA VAL A 23 21.04 -23.76 -13.32
C VAL A 23 22.51 -24.13 -13.04
N ASP A 24 23.30 -23.28 -12.37
CA ASP A 24 24.67 -23.62 -11.99
C ASP A 24 24.77 -24.12 -10.54
N ASN A 25 24.54 -25.43 -10.41
CA ASN A 25 24.95 -26.37 -9.35
C ASN A 25 25.78 -25.79 -8.17
N SER A 26 25.09 -25.51 -7.07
CA SER A 26 25.66 -25.41 -5.73
C SER A 26 25.53 -26.76 -5.00
N THR A 27 26.58 -27.57 -4.98
CA THR A 27 26.76 -28.54 -3.89
C THR A 27 28.21 -28.77 -3.49
N ASN A 28 29.23 -28.51 -4.32
CA ASN A 28 30.62 -28.85 -3.99
C ASN A 28 31.65 -27.74 -4.24
N ALA A 29 31.27 -26.46 -4.16
CA ALA A 29 32.25 -25.38 -4.18
C ALA A 29 32.94 -25.30 -2.80
N THR A 30 33.87 -26.22 -2.53
CA THR A 30 34.84 -26.05 -1.46
C THR A 30 35.62 -24.77 -1.75
N VAL A 31 35.52 -23.78 -0.86
CA VAL A 31 36.23 -22.49 -0.97
C VAL A 31 37.73 -22.75 -0.74
N THR A 32 38.41 -23.28 -1.74
CA THR A 32 39.85 -23.53 -1.74
C THR A 32 40.56 -22.35 -2.37
N GLY A 33 40.73 -21.25 -1.63
CA GLY A 33 41.45 -20.10 -2.16
C GLY A 33 41.61 -18.95 -1.18
N GLN A 34 42.74 -18.92 -0.46
CA GLN A 34 43.66 -17.80 -0.23
C GLN A 34 43.13 -16.34 -0.17
N ALA A 35 41.88 -16.10 0.21
CA ALA A 35 41.39 -14.77 0.52
C ALA A 35 41.77 -14.44 1.98
N HIS A 36 42.80 -13.61 2.14
CA HIS A 36 43.28 -12.96 3.36
C HIS A 36 42.42 -13.16 4.63
N ASP A 37 42.86 -14.06 5.52
CA ASP A 37 42.67 -14.18 6.98
C ASP A 37 41.32 -13.88 7.67
N SER A 38 40.24 -13.60 6.94
CA SER A 38 38.88 -13.56 7.52
C SER A 38 38.36 -14.99 7.61
N ILE A 39 38.75 -15.68 8.68
CA ILE A 39 38.20 -16.98 9.05
C ILE A 39 36.67 -16.82 9.15
N LEU A 40 35.93 -17.47 8.26
CA LEU A 40 34.47 -17.54 8.36
C LEU A 40 34.14 -18.19 9.70
N TRP A 41 33.28 -17.54 10.50
CA TRP A 41 32.91 -18.05 11.84
C TRP A 41 31.91 -19.22 11.79
N TRP A 42 31.35 -19.50 10.61
CA TRP A 42 30.35 -20.53 10.37
C TRP A 42 30.92 -21.67 9.53
N THR A 43 30.35 -22.86 9.72
CA THR A 43 30.65 -24.07 8.96
C THR A 43 29.56 -24.35 7.93
N HIS A 44 28.30 -24.06 8.26
CA HIS A 44 27.15 -24.31 7.41
C HIS A 44 26.31 -23.03 7.15
N PRO A 45 25.69 -22.89 5.96
CA PRO A 45 24.90 -21.69 5.63
C PRO A 45 23.72 -21.42 6.58
N TYR A 46 23.04 -22.46 7.08
CA TYR A 46 21.92 -22.30 8.02
C TYR A 46 22.32 -21.60 9.32
N GLU A 47 23.60 -21.62 9.71
CA GLU A 47 24.09 -20.98 10.94
C GLU A 47 24.05 -19.46 10.82
N VAL A 48 24.49 -18.96 9.66
CA VAL A 48 24.40 -17.54 9.30
C VAL A 48 22.94 -17.13 9.18
N PHE A 49 22.14 -17.89 8.45
CA PHE A 49 20.72 -17.58 8.27
C PHE A 49 19.97 -17.57 9.59
N HIS A 50 20.21 -18.53 10.49
CA HIS A 50 19.61 -18.54 11.81
C HIS A 50 19.90 -17.23 12.57
N LEU A 51 21.17 -16.82 12.64
CA LEU A 51 21.57 -15.62 13.37
C LEU A 51 20.99 -14.33 12.74
N GLU A 52 20.96 -14.26 11.41
CA GLU A 52 20.37 -13.15 10.67
C GLU A 52 18.87 -13.03 10.92
N GLU A 53 18.13 -14.13 10.83
CA GLU A 53 16.67 -14.18 11.05
C GLU A 53 16.32 -13.81 12.50
N VAL A 54 17.07 -14.32 13.49
CA VAL A 54 16.94 -13.89 14.89
C VAL A 54 17.20 -12.38 15.04
N THR A 55 18.23 -11.87 14.37
CA THR A 55 18.54 -10.44 14.39
C THR A 55 17.41 -9.62 13.78
N ILE A 56 16.81 -10.07 12.67
CA ILE A 56 15.66 -9.41 12.03
C ILE A 56 14.48 -9.34 13.00
N VAL A 57 14.15 -10.45 13.66
CA VAL A 57 13.07 -10.49 14.66
C VAL A 57 13.31 -9.44 15.77
N VAL A 58 14.54 -9.33 16.26
CA VAL A 58 14.92 -8.34 17.28
C VAL A 58 14.79 -6.91 16.75
N LEU A 59 15.32 -6.62 15.56
CA LEU A 59 15.25 -5.29 14.96
C LEU A 59 13.81 -4.88 14.61
N VAL A 60 12.97 -5.82 14.15
CA VAL A 60 11.54 -5.61 13.96
C VAL A 60 10.87 -5.32 15.31
N ALA A 61 11.16 -6.06 16.38
CA ALA A 61 10.59 -5.78 17.69
C ALA A 61 10.95 -4.37 18.20
N ILE A 62 12.19 -3.93 18.01
CA ILE A 62 12.62 -2.55 18.31
C ILE A 62 11.84 -1.54 17.46
N THR A 63 11.65 -1.82 16.17
CA THR A 63 10.87 -0.96 15.25
C THR A 63 9.43 -0.80 15.75
N LEU A 64 8.77 -1.90 16.12
CA LEU A 64 7.42 -1.91 16.68
C LEU A 64 7.34 -1.10 17.98
N MET A 65 8.38 -1.19 18.83
CA MET A 65 8.46 -0.41 20.06
C MET A 65 8.59 1.09 19.79
N VAL A 66 9.47 1.49 18.86
CA VAL A 66 9.65 2.90 18.46
C VAL A 66 8.35 3.48 17.90
N ASP A 67 7.67 2.74 17.00
CA ASP A 67 6.40 3.18 16.43
C ASP A 67 5.30 3.28 17.49
N SER A 68 5.25 2.34 18.45
CA SER A 68 4.32 2.40 19.57
C SER A 68 4.53 3.65 20.42
N VAL A 69 5.78 3.99 20.75
CA VAL A 69 6.12 5.21 21.51
C VAL A 69 5.72 6.45 20.71
N GLN A 70 6.04 6.50 19.42
CA GLN A 70 5.65 7.60 18.54
C GLN A 70 4.13 7.78 18.50
N HIS A 71 3.37 6.69 18.37
CA HIS A 71 1.91 6.70 18.37
C HIS A 71 1.33 7.23 19.69
N GLN A 72 1.87 6.80 20.84
CA GLN A 72 1.45 7.31 22.14
C GLN A 72 1.74 8.80 22.28
N LEU A 73 2.93 9.25 21.88
CA LEU A 73 3.28 10.68 21.90
C LEU A 73 2.34 11.50 21.00
N ALA A 74 2.03 11.02 19.80
CA ALA A 74 1.08 11.67 18.91
C ALA A 74 -0.35 11.71 19.49
N LYS A 75 -0.76 10.66 20.21
CA LYS A 75 -2.05 10.65 20.91
C LYS A 75 -2.09 11.69 22.03
N TYR A 76 -1.03 11.80 22.84
CA TYR A 76 -0.93 12.79 23.91
C TYR A 76 -0.92 14.24 23.41
N THR A 77 -0.29 14.51 22.26
CA THR A 77 -0.30 15.85 21.67
C THR A 77 -1.67 16.21 21.11
N ARG A 78 -2.39 15.26 20.50
CA ARG A 78 -3.76 15.46 20.01
C ARG A 78 -4.78 15.59 21.14
N SER A 79 -4.69 14.78 22.20
CA SER A 79 -5.65 14.81 23.31
C SER A 79 -5.62 16.10 24.12
N ARG A 80 -4.55 16.90 24.00
CA ARG A 80 -4.49 18.26 24.57
C ARG A 80 -5.21 19.30 23.73
N GLY A 81 -5.54 18.99 22.48
CA GLY A 81 -6.06 19.94 21.50
C GLY A 81 -7.57 20.14 21.51
N PHE A 82 -8.39 19.09 21.62
CA PHE A 82 -9.80 19.23 21.22
C PHE A 82 -10.71 18.16 21.85
N TRP A 83 -11.74 18.59 22.58
CA TRP A 83 -12.88 17.80 23.03
C TRP A 83 -14.09 18.13 22.14
N SER A 84 -14.02 17.87 20.83
CA SER A 84 -15.23 17.90 19.98
C SER A 84 -15.76 16.49 19.85
N ASP A 85 -17.01 16.29 20.26
CA ASP A 85 -17.72 15.00 20.19
C ASP A 85 -18.09 14.56 18.76
N ASP A 86 -17.73 15.33 17.71
CA ASP A 86 -18.13 15.07 16.32
C ASP A 86 -17.11 14.26 15.51
N PHE A 87 -16.89 13.00 15.91
CA PHE A 87 -16.02 12.04 15.20
C PHE A 87 -16.34 11.89 13.70
N GLU A 88 -17.61 12.06 13.31
CA GLU A 88 -18.02 11.92 11.91
C GLU A 88 -17.61 13.12 11.04
N GLU A 89 -17.64 14.34 11.59
CA GLU A 89 -17.18 15.55 10.87
C GLU A 89 -15.65 15.54 10.73
N ASP A 90 -14.93 15.12 11.78
CA ASP A 90 -13.48 14.93 11.73
C ASP A 90 -13.07 13.95 10.63
N THR A 91 -13.81 12.85 10.48
CA THR A 91 -13.55 11.85 9.43
C THR A 91 -13.75 12.45 8.03
N LEU A 92 -14.80 13.26 7.82
CA LEU A 92 -15.06 13.93 6.55
C LEU A 92 -14.01 14.98 6.23
N HIS A 93 -13.62 15.78 7.21
CA HIS A 93 -12.58 16.80 7.09
C HIS A 93 -11.22 16.14 6.78
N GLU A 94 -10.89 15.03 7.43
CA GLU A 94 -9.68 14.26 7.14
C GLU A 94 -9.69 13.69 5.71
N ILE A 95 -10.80 13.12 5.25
CA ILE A 95 -10.92 12.63 3.87
C ILE A 95 -10.76 13.79 2.88
N ASP A 96 -11.35 14.97 3.15
CA ASP A 96 -11.19 16.14 2.29
C ASP A 96 -9.74 16.63 2.26
N HIS A 97 -9.13 16.86 3.43
CA HIS A 97 -7.75 17.30 3.53
C HIS A 97 -6.82 16.35 2.76
N ARG A 98 -6.96 15.04 3.02
CA ARG A 98 -6.22 14.01 2.30
C ARG A 98 -6.48 14.12 0.82
N SER A 99 -7.71 14.20 0.32
CA SER A 99 -8.02 14.25 -1.13
C SER A 99 -7.23 15.32 -1.93
N ARG A 100 -6.80 16.40 -1.27
CA ARG A 100 -6.10 17.53 -1.88
C ARG A 100 -4.59 17.36 -1.95
N GLU A 101 -3.99 16.57 -1.06
CA GLU A 101 -2.53 16.42 -1.01
C GLU A 101 -1.98 15.67 -2.23
N PRO A 102 -0.82 16.02 -2.79
CA PRO A 102 -0.19 15.23 -3.84
C PRO A 102 0.24 13.84 -3.34
N MET A 103 -0.05 12.77 -4.09
CA MET A 103 0.39 11.40 -3.73
C MET A 103 1.91 11.26 -3.58
N ALA A 104 2.68 12.00 -4.39
CA ALA A 104 4.13 12.01 -4.26
C ALA A 104 4.57 12.60 -2.92
N TYR A 105 3.90 13.65 -2.43
CA TYR A 105 4.19 14.24 -1.12
C TYR A 105 3.94 13.23 0.00
N LEU A 106 2.81 12.51 -0.05
CA LEU A 106 2.51 11.44 0.90
C LEU A 106 3.59 10.35 0.89
N LEU A 107 4.02 9.89 -0.30
CA LEU A 107 5.10 8.91 -0.44
C LEU A 107 6.40 9.38 0.20
N PHE A 108 6.86 10.59 -0.11
CA PHE A 108 8.10 11.12 0.45
C PHE A 108 8.00 11.36 1.95
N ASN A 109 6.90 11.92 2.44
CA ASN A 109 6.72 12.17 3.87
C ASN A 109 6.72 10.85 4.66
N ARG A 110 6.00 9.83 4.18
CA ARG A 110 5.97 8.51 4.81
C ARG A 110 7.29 7.77 4.68
N GLY A 111 7.91 7.76 3.50
CA GLY A 111 9.23 7.17 3.30
C GLY A 111 10.27 7.76 4.24
N THR A 112 10.34 9.09 4.35
CA THR A 112 11.26 9.76 5.28
C THR A 112 10.98 9.38 6.74
N ALA A 113 9.72 9.23 7.14
CA ALA A 113 9.38 8.77 8.49
C ALA A 113 9.89 7.35 8.75
N GLU A 114 9.67 6.39 7.85
CA GLU A 114 10.18 5.02 7.98
C GLU A 114 11.71 4.98 7.99
N PHE A 115 12.38 5.73 7.11
CA PHE A 115 13.85 5.83 7.11
C PHE A 115 14.40 6.48 8.39
N THR A 116 13.63 7.37 9.01
CA THR A 116 14.00 7.95 10.31
C THR A 116 13.98 6.87 11.40
N VAL A 117 12.98 5.98 11.40
CA VAL A 117 12.95 4.83 12.32
C VAL A 117 14.14 3.91 12.10
N LEU A 118 14.50 3.60 10.85
CA LEU A 118 15.71 2.86 10.52
C LEU A 118 16.99 3.57 10.99
N GLY A 119 17.03 4.91 10.92
CA GLY A 119 18.13 5.72 11.46
C GLY A 119 18.23 5.67 12.98
N ILE A 120 17.09 5.64 13.69
CA ILE A 120 17.05 5.42 15.14
C ILE A 120 17.61 4.04 15.49
N ILE A 121 17.25 3.01 14.72
CA ILE A 121 17.81 1.66 14.92
C ILE A 121 19.32 1.66 14.73
N ALA A 122 19.85 2.31 13.70
CA ALA A 122 21.29 2.45 13.50
C ALA A 122 21.98 3.12 14.71
N CYS A 123 21.35 4.15 15.28
CA CYS A 123 21.82 4.81 16.49
C CYS A 123 21.83 3.86 17.70
N ILE A 124 20.82 3.00 17.85
CA ILE A 124 20.76 1.98 18.90
C ILE A 124 21.89 0.96 18.71
N VAL A 125 22.09 0.44 17.50
CA VAL A 125 23.18 -0.50 17.19
C VAL A 125 24.55 0.11 17.53
N TRP A 126 24.76 1.37 17.13
CA TRP A 126 25.98 2.12 17.49
C TRP A 126 26.14 2.28 19.00
N ALA A 127 25.08 2.61 19.74
CA ALA A 127 25.12 2.74 21.20
C ALA A 127 25.39 1.40 21.90
N CYS A 128 24.79 0.30 21.43
CA CYS A 128 25.06 -1.06 21.89
C CYS A 128 26.53 -1.45 21.70
N ASN A 129 27.12 -1.09 20.56
CA ASN A 129 28.55 -1.29 20.33
C ASN A 129 29.41 -0.50 21.32
N ARG A 130 29.10 0.79 21.52
CA ARG A 130 29.85 1.66 22.46
C ARG A 130 29.76 1.23 23.92
N THR A 131 28.65 0.61 24.31
CA THR A 131 28.40 0.15 25.68
C THR A 131 28.88 -1.28 25.95
N GLY A 132 29.42 -1.97 24.93
CA GLY A 132 29.91 -3.35 25.07
C GLY A 132 28.81 -4.41 25.07
N VAL A 133 27.59 -4.10 24.60
CA VAL A 133 26.49 -5.07 24.55
C VAL A 133 26.83 -6.30 23.69
N PHE A 134 27.51 -6.12 22.56
CA PHE A 134 27.93 -7.24 21.72
C PHE A 134 28.99 -8.13 22.38
N TYR A 135 29.82 -7.56 23.26
CA TYR A 135 30.75 -8.34 24.08
C TYR A 135 30.00 -9.19 25.12
N ALA A 136 28.99 -8.62 25.78
CA ALA A 136 28.13 -9.36 26.69
C ALA A 136 27.33 -10.47 25.97
N ILE A 137 26.84 -10.25 24.74
CA ILE A 137 26.18 -11.28 23.94
C ILE A 137 27.15 -12.42 23.62
N TYR A 138 28.38 -12.09 23.20
CA TYR A 138 29.43 -13.07 22.97
C TYR A 138 29.69 -13.93 24.22
N GLU A 139 29.90 -13.33 25.39
CA GLU A 139 30.12 -14.07 26.64
C GLU A 139 28.92 -14.96 27.01
N LEU A 140 27.68 -14.50 26.76
CA LEU A 140 26.47 -15.27 27.04
C LEU A 140 26.25 -16.46 26.09
N THR A 141 26.95 -16.49 24.96
CA THR A 141 26.77 -17.49 23.89
C THR A 141 27.96 -18.40 23.70
N GLU A 142 29.03 -18.21 24.48
CA GLU A 142 30.27 -19.00 24.42
C GLU A 142 30.01 -20.51 24.64
N ASP A 143 29.04 -20.87 25.49
CA ASP A 143 28.71 -22.25 25.84
C ASP A 143 27.69 -22.92 24.89
N VAL A 144 27.27 -22.27 23.81
CA VAL A 144 26.26 -22.82 22.88
C VAL A 144 26.94 -23.72 21.84
N GLU A 145 26.92 -25.03 22.05
CA GLU A 145 27.55 -26.01 21.15
C GLU A 145 26.67 -26.46 19.96
N ASP A 146 25.35 -26.20 20.01
CA ASP A 146 24.39 -26.72 19.02
C ASP A 146 24.52 -26.09 17.61
N ILE A 147 25.05 -24.87 17.53
CA ILE A 147 25.13 -24.08 16.29
C ILE A 147 26.38 -23.19 16.35
N ALA A 148 27.16 -23.12 15.26
CA ALA A 148 28.29 -22.19 15.24
C ALA A 148 27.77 -20.75 15.31
N LEU A 149 28.37 -19.95 16.19
CA LEU A 149 28.09 -18.53 16.37
C LEU A 149 29.38 -17.72 16.23
N PRO A 150 29.31 -16.39 16.01
CA PRO A 150 30.49 -15.54 15.94
C PRO A 150 31.38 -15.69 17.18
N GLN A 151 32.67 -15.93 16.95
CA GLN A 151 33.66 -16.17 18.01
C GLN A 151 34.16 -14.89 18.69
N ASP A 152 33.64 -13.73 18.29
CA ASP A 152 34.00 -12.45 18.88
C ASP A 152 32.83 -11.46 18.83
N ALA A 153 32.92 -10.42 19.67
CA ALA A 153 31.97 -9.32 19.70
C ALA A 153 31.87 -8.58 18.34
N ALA A 154 32.98 -8.53 17.60
CA ALA A 154 33.03 -7.87 16.31
C ALA A 154 32.15 -8.59 15.28
N GLY A 155 32.15 -9.92 15.24
CA GLY A 155 31.32 -10.71 14.34
C GLY A 155 29.82 -10.51 14.60
N TYR A 156 29.40 -10.47 15.87
CA TYR A 156 28.01 -10.11 16.23
C TYR A 156 27.63 -8.71 15.75
N HIS A 157 28.49 -7.72 16.00
CA HIS A 157 28.26 -6.35 15.55
C HIS A 157 28.12 -6.26 14.03
N HIS A 158 29.04 -6.87 13.27
CA HIS A 158 28.99 -6.88 11.80
C HIS A 158 27.75 -7.60 11.27
N ASN A 159 27.31 -8.68 11.93
CA ASN A 159 26.07 -9.36 11.55
C ASN A 159 24.86 -8.43 11.72
N VAL A 160 24.76 -7.73 12.86
CA VAL A 160 23.67 -6.77 13.10
C VAL A 160 23.70 -5.60 12.13
N GLU A 161 24.87 -5.06 11.82
CA GLU A 161 25.02 -4.01 10.80
C GLU A 161 24.62 -4.51 9.40
N SER A 162 25.00 -5.74 9.03
CA SER A 162 24.63 -6.34 7.74
C SER A 162 23.12 -6.52 7.62
N VAL A 163 22.47 -7.06 8.65
CA VAL A 163 21.01 -7.22 8.70
C VAL A 163 20.30 -5.86 8.68
N HIS A 164 20.81 -4.86 9.41
CA HIS A 164 20.26 -3.51 9.36
C HIS A 164 20.33 -2.90 7.95
N MET A 165 21.46 -3.06 7.26
CA MET A 165 21.62 -2.63 5.87
C MET A 165 20.69 -3.41 4.93
N HIS A 166 20.48 -4.70 5.15
CA HIS A 166 19.52 -5.52 4.41
C HIS A 166 18.09 -4.98 4.55
N LEU A 167 17.65 -4.66 5.77
CA LEU A 167 16.36 -4.02 6.02
C LEU A 167 16.29 -2.64 5.34
N PHE A 168 17.33 -1.82 5.44
CA PHE A 168 17.38 -0.50 4.78
C PHE A 168 17.17 -0.61 3.25
N VAL A 169 17.90 -1.49 2.58
CA VAL A 169 17.76 -1.70 1.14
C VAL A 169 16.38 -2.29 0.80
N THR A 170 15.85 -3.18 1.64
CA THR A 170 14.50 -3.75 1.48
C THR A 170 13.44 -2.66 1.44
N TYR A 171 13.45 -1.75 2.42
CA TYR A 171 12.51 -0.63 2.47
C TYR A 171 12.71 0.34 1.30
N PHE A 172 13.96 0.59 0.90
CA PHE A 172 14.24 1.40 -0.28
C PHE A 172 13.64 0.82 -1.55
N LEU A 173 13.81 -0.48 -1.81
CA LEU A 173 13.21 -1.16 -2.95
C LEU A 173 11.67 -1.15 -2.86
N TYR A 174 11.11 -1.35 -1.68
CA TYR A 174 9.67 -1.27 -1.46
C TYR A 174 9.11 0.12 -1.81
N TYR A 175 9.75 1.20 -1.33
CA TYR A 175 9.35 2.56 -1.68
C TYR A 175 9.55 2.89 -3.16
N ALA A 176 10.53 2.26 -3.83
CA ALA A 176 10.67 2.34 -5.28
C ALA A 176 9.50 1.65 -6.03
N ILE A 177 9.06 0.47 -5.58
CA ILE A 177 7.83 -0.20 -6.09
C ILE A 177 6.64 0.75 -5.93
N MET A 178 6.49 1.38 -4.77
CA MET A 178 5.40 2.32 -4.49
C MET A 178 5.49 3.60 -5.34
N ALA A 179 6.69 4.13 -5.59
CA ALA A 179 6.90 5.26 -6.49
C ALA A 179 6.44 4.93 -7.93
N CYS A 180 6.83 3.77 -8.44
CA CYS A 180 6.39 3.28 -9.75
C CYS A 180 4.87 3.04 -9.78
N SER A 181 4.29 2.52 -8.70
CA SER A 181 2.84 2.32 -8.57
C SER A 181 2.09 3.65 -8.61
N ILE A 182 2.57 4.67 -7.90
CA ILE A 182 2.00 6.04 -7.92
C ILE A 182 2.20 6.69 -9.30
N PHE A 183 3.29 6.45 -9.99
CA PHE A 183 3.48 6.94 -11.36
C PHE A 183 2.40 6.38 -12.31
N VAL A 184 2.15 5.07 -12.23
CA VAL A 184 1.05 4.41 -12.97
C VAL A 184 -0.29 4.95 -12.52
N ALA A 185 -0.47 5.20 -11.22
CA ALA A 185 -1.67 5.82 -10.70
C ALA A 185 -1.92 7.18 -11.35
N GLY A 186 -0.89 8.03 -11.38
CA GLY A 186 -0.97 9.33 -12.02
C GLY A 186 -1.27 9.23 -13.52
N ARG A 187 -0.84 8.17 -14.21
CA ARG A 187 -1.19 7.92 -15.61
C ARG A 187 -2.63 7.43 -15.77
N TRP A 188 -3.11 6.53 -14.93
CA TRP A 188 -4.50 6.05 -14.93
C TRP A 188 -5.48 7.16 -14.58
N MET A 189 -5.21 7.87 -13.49
CA MET A 189 -5.95 9.07 -13.10
C MET A 189 -5.93 10.09 -14.23
N ARG A 190 -4.78 10.30 -14.90
CA ARG A 190 -4.71 11.16 -16.09
C ARG A 190 -5.44 10.59 -17.29
N SER A 191 -5.54 9.29 -17.48
CA SER A 191 -6.27 8.68 -18.61
C SER A 191 -7.77 8.81 -18.41
N TRP A 192 -8.25 8.52 -17.20
CA TRP A 192 -9.61 8.83 -16.76
C TRP A 192 -9.88 10.35 -16.79
N ALA A 193 -8.83 11.17 -16.65
CA ALA A 193 -8.92 12.62 -16.78
C ALA A 193 -8.84 13.16 -18.20
N ALA A 194 -8.05 12.53 -19.06
CA ALA A 194 -7.71 12.99 -20.41
C ALA A 194 -8.80 12.60 -21.40
N SER A 195 -9.58 11.56 -21.07
CA SER A 195 -10.82 11.26 -21.78
C SER A 195 -11.93 12.29 -21.54
N ASN A 196 -11.67 13.43 -20.87
CA ASN A 196 -12.63 14.51 -20.73
C ASN A 196 -12.00 15.86 -20.35
N VAL A 197 -12.07 16.84 -21.26
CA VAL A 197 -11.96 18.27 -20.89
C VAL A 197 -12.99 18.59 -19.78
N VAL A 198 -14.15 17.95 -19.84
CA VAL A 198 -15.22 17.95 -18.84
C VAL A 198 -14.74 17.49 -17.46
N TYR A 199 -13.83 16.51 -17.37
CA TYR A 199 -13.31 15.98 -16.12
C TYR A 199 -12.32 16.95 -15.50
N LYS A 200 -11.42 17.54 -16.29
CA LYS A 200 -10.50 18.55 -15.77
C LYS A 200 -11.28 19.76 -15.26
N ARG A 201 -12.36 20.13 -15.93
CA ARG A 201 -13.30 21.15 -15.44
C ARG A 201 -14.01 20.68 -14.18
N GLN A 202 -14.54 19.46 -14.13
CA GLN A 202 -15.21 18.88 -12.96
C GLN A 202 -14.29 18.75 -11.76
N ILE A 203 -13.06 18.24 -11.89
CA ILE A 203 -12.11 18.18 -10.78
C ILE A 203 -11.69 19.56 -10.33
N ARG A 204 -11.43 20.50 -11.26
CA ARG A 204 -11.11 21.87 -10.87
C ARG A 204 -12.31 22.54 -10.20
N ALA A 205 -13.52 22.32 -10.68
CA ALA A 205 -14.77 22.82 -10.11
C ALA A 205 -14.99 22.20 -8.73
N PHE A 206 -14.92 20.87 -8.61
CA PHE A 206 -15.02 20.10 -7.37
C PHE A 206 -13.97 20.53 -6.33
N ARG A 207 -12.71 20.72 -6.73
CA ARG A 207 -11.65 21.25 -5.84
C ARG A 207 -11.83 22.72 -5.51
N ALA A 208 -12.50 23.48 -6.37
CA ALA A 208 -12.81 24.90 -6.15
C ALA A 208 -14.19 25.14 -5.52
N GLY A 209 -14.93 24.08 -5.15
CA GLY A 209 -16.29 24.18 -4.62
C GLY A 209 -17.31 24.79 -5.59
N LYS A 210 -17.17 24.57 -6.91
CA LYS A 210 -18.10 25.05 -7.95
C LYS A 210 -19.02 23.95 -8.44
N ASP A 211 -20.22 24.33 -8.92
CA ASP A 211 -21.23 23.35 -9.35
C ASP A 211 -20.66 22.54 -10.54
N CYS A 212 -20.74 21.23 -10.41
CA CYS A 212 -20.24 20.26 -11.39
C CYS A 212 -21.33 19.83 -12.38
N SER A 213 -22.50 20.48 -12.34
CA SER A 213 -23.71 20.05 -13.04
C SER A 213 -23.85 20.48 -14.51
N GLU A 214 -22.78 20.95 -15.17
CA GLU A 214 -22.77 21.13 -16.63
C GLU A 214 -23.30 19.85 -17.29
N GLU A 215 -24.30 20.03 -18.17
CA GLU A 215 -24.97 18.98 -18.93
C GLU A 215 -23.93 17.98 -19.44
N PHE A 216 -23.99 16.74 -18.93
CA PHE A 216 -22.98 15.74 -19.17
C PHE A 216 -22.93 15.46 -20.67
N ILE A 217 -21.84 15.88 -21.33
CA ILE A 217 -21.55 15.46 -22.69
C ILE A 217 -21.03 14.02 -22.61
N GLU A 218 -21.95 13.06 -22.41
CA GLU A 218 -21.65 11.64 -22.39
C GLU A 218 -21.04 11.17 -23.73
N SER A 219 -21.23 11.93 -24.82
CA SER A 219 -20.69 11.61 -26.15
C SER A 219 -19.16 11.57 -26.22
N ASP A 220 -18.46 12.25 -25.31
CA ASP A 220 -16.99 12.31 -25.31
C ASP A 220 -16.35 11.20 -24.47
N TRP A 221 -17.16 10.42 -23.75
CA TRP A 221 -16.67 9.44 -22.80
C TRP A 221 -16.37 8.12 -23.51
N PRO A 222 -15.31 7.39 -23.12
CA PRO A 222 -15.09 6.03 -23.58
C PRO A 222 -16.31 5.16 -23.22
N PRO A 223 -16.79 4.29 -24.13
CA PRO A 223 -17.98 3.48 -23.88
C PRO A 223 -17.82 2.57 -22.66
N GLU A 224 -16.59 2.11 -22.37
CA GLU A 224 -16.29 1.36 -21.15
C GLU A 224 -16.55 2.17 -19.89
N HIS A 225 -16.20 3.46 -19.89
CA HIS A 225 -16.39 4.36 -18.75
C HIS A 225 -17.87 4.67 -18.52
N VAL A 226 -18.62 4.91 -19.60
CA VAL A 226 -20.09 5.06 -19.53
C VAL A 226 -20.73 3.82 -18.90
N THR A 227 -20.33 2.63 -19.35
CA THR A 227 -20.87 1.36 -18.85
C THR A 227 -20.53 1.13 -17.37
N LEU A 228 -19.29 1.43 -16.95
CA LEU A 228 -18.87 1.36 -15.55
C LEU A 228 -19.67 2.32 -14.68
N ARG A 229 -19.85 3.56 -15.13
CA ARG A 229 -20.67 4.55 -14.42
C ARG A 229 -22.10 4.06 -14.28
N GLN A 230 -22.75 3.64 -15.38
CA GLN A 230 -24.12 3.13 -15.33
C GLN A 230 -24.26 1.95 -14.36
N THR A 231 -23.31 1.01 -14.39
CA THR A 231 -23.27 -0.13 -13.46
C THR A 231 -23.14 0.32 -12.00
N PHE A 232 -22.28 1.30 -11.74
CA PHE A 232 -22.14 1.90 -10.42
C PHE A 232 -23.43 2.57 -9.96
N LEU A 233 -24.07 3.41 -10.78
CA LEU A 233 -25.29 4.12 -10.41
C LEU A 233 -26.45 3.16 -10.14
N MET A 234 -26.55 2.09 -10.94
CA MET A 234 -27.49 1.00 -10.68
C MET A 234 -27.20 0.33 -9.34
N SER A 235 -25.93 0.11 -9.00
CA SER A 235 -25.53 -0.43 -7.69
C SER A 235 -25.88 0.52 -6.54
N VAL A 236 -25.58 1.81 -6.66
CA VAL A 236 -25.97 2.80 -5.63
C VAL A 236 -27.48 2.85 -5.44
N SER A 237 -28.25 2.76 -6.52
CA SER A 237 -29.72 2.72 -6.46
C SER A 237 -30.25 1.48 -5.74
N SER A 238 -29.56 0.33 -5.86
CA SER A 238 -29.94 -0.89 -5.14
C SER A 238 -29.51 -0.81 -3.67
N TRP A 239 -28.35 -0.22 -3.36
CA TRP A 239 -27.90 -0.01 -1.97
C TRP A 239 -28.83 0.91 -1.20
N ARG A 240 -29.30 1.96 -1.86
CA ARG A 240 -30.30 2.89 -1.32
C ARG A 240 -31.55 2.12 -0.88
N LYS A 241 -32.09 1.26 -1.74
CA LYS A 241 -33.26 0.41 -1.44
C LYS A 241 -33.00 -0.61 -0.34
N ALA A 242 -31.76 -1.07 -0.19
CA ALA A 242 -31.38 -2.09 0.78
C ALA A 242 -30.95 -1.53 2.15
N SER A 243 -30.68 -0.23 2.26
CA SER A 243 -30.11 0.39 3.44
C SER A 243 -30.61 1.82 3.63
N ASP A 244 -31.53 2.00 4.58
CA ASP A 244 -32.05 3.32 5.01
C ASP A 244 -30.94 4.25 5.53
N ARG A 245 -29.76 3.68 5.88
CA ARG A 245 -28.63 4.43 6.43
C ARG A 245 -28.05 5.44 5.43
N LEU A 246 -27.94 5.07 4.16
CA LEU A 246 -27.38 5.96 3.14
C LEU A 246 -28.33 7.14 2.92
N ASP A 247 -29.62 6.88 2.83
CA ASP A 247 -30.64 7.92 2.65
C ASP A 247 -30.72 8.85 3.85
N THR A 248 -30.73 8.30 5.07
CA THR A 248 -30.71 9.10 6.30
C THR A 248 -29.51 10.04 6.31
N LYS A 249 -28.33 9.57 5.90
CA LYS A 249 -27.11 10.41 5.83
C LYS A 249 -27.21 11.49 4.75
N LEU A 250 -27.75 11.18 3.57
CA LEU A 250 -27.91 12.15 2.49
C LEU A 250 -28.96 13.21 2.84
N GLN A 251 -30.07 12.81 3.46
CA GLN A 251 -31.11 13.71 3.97
C GLN A 251 -30.56 14.60 5.10
N ALA A 252 -29.73 14.06 5.99
CA ALA A 252 -29.07 14.85 7.04
C ALA A 252 -28.22 15.99 6.45
N VAL A 253 -27.53 15.76 5.33
CA VAL A 253 -26.79 16.82 4.62
C VAL A 253 -27.74 17.86 4.01
N VAL A 254 -28.85 17.45 3.40
CA VAL A 254 -29.86 18.39 2.89
C VAL A 254 -30.42 19.27 4.00
N GLN A 255 -30.75 18.66 5.15
CA GLN A 255 -31.25 19.35 6.34
C GLN A 255 -30.20 20.32 6.91
N LYS A 256 -28.91 19.91 6.96
CA LYS A 256 -27.79 20.75 7.42
C LYS A 256 -27.75 22.09 6.68
N TYR A 257 -27.94 22.07 5.35
CA TYR A 257 -27.90 23.28 4.52
C TYR A 257 -29.25 23.99 4.34
N ARG A 258 -30.33 23.49 4.95
CA ARG A 258 -31.71 23.99 4.74
C ARG A 258 -32.07 24.12 3.25
N ALA A 259 -31.51 23.26 2.41
CA ALA A 259 -31.79 23.30 1.00
C ALA A 259 -33.19 22.71 0.78
N GLU A 260 -34.06 23.41 0.05
CA GLU A 260 -35.31 22.83 -0.47
C GLU A 260 -34.95 21.81 -1.55
N MET A 261 -34.56 20.61 -1.13
CA MET A 261 -34.32 19.49 -2.03
C MET A 261 -35.29 18.36 -1.71
N ASP A 262 -36.17 18.11 -2.68
CA ASP A 262 -37.06 16.96 -2.69
C ASP A 262 -36.27 15.66 -2.91
N GLU A 263 -36.83 14.51 -2.50
CA GLU A 263 -36.22 13.19 -2.69
C GLU A 263 -35.91 12.91 -4.16
N ASP A 264 -36.76 13.41 -5.07
CA ASP A 264 -36.58 13.35 -6.52
C ASP A 264 -35.24 13.97 -6.96
N ARG A 265 -34.78 15.03 -6.28
CA ARG A 265 -33.50 15.67 -6.60
C ARG A 265 -32.30 14.88 -6.09
N ILE A 266 -32.43 14.19 -4.96
CA ILE A 266 -31.40 13.26 -4.47
C ILE A 266 -31.26 12.11 -5.47
N GLN A 267 -32.39 11.57 -5.93
CA GLN A 267 -32.40 10.54 -6.96
C GLN A 267 -31.82 11.04 -8.29
N GLU A 268 -32.22 12.23 -8.75
CA GLU A 268 -31.65 12.86 -9.93
C GLU A 268 -30.12 12.95 -9.79
N PHE A 269 -29.62 13.47 -8.66
CA PHE A 269 -28.19 13.56 -8.43
C PHE A 269 -27.49 12.20 -8.51
N LEU A 270 -27.98 11.20 -7.77
CA LEU A 270 -27.38 9.88 -7.73
C LEU A 270 -27.48 9.09 -9.04
N THR A 271 -28.32 9.51 -9.98
CA THR A 271 -28.52 8.83 -11.27
C THR A 271 -27.91 9.58 -12.46
N THR A 272 -28.01 10.91 -12.51
CA THR A 272 -27.58 11.70 -13.67
C THR A 272 -26.40 12.61 -13.37
N ARG A 273 -26.26 13.12 -12.14
CA ARG A 273 -25.24 14.13 -11.82
C ARG A 273 -24.05 13.63 -11.00
N PHE A 274 -24.07 12.38 -10.56
CA PHE A 274 -23.03 11.86 -9.66
C PHE A 274 -21.64 11.88 -10.32
N PRO A 275 -20.63 12.52 -9.71
CA PRO A 275 -19.28 12.58 -10.24
C PRO A 275 -18.54 11.26 -9.96
N PHE A 276 -18.81 10.25 -10.78
CA PHE A 276 -18.27 8.90 -10.65
C PHE A 276 -16.73 8.86 -10.68
N THR A 277 -16.08 9.63 -11.57
CA THR A 277 -14.62 9.54 -11.70
C THR A 277 -13.88 10.07 -10.46
N PRO A 278 -14.20 11.27 -9.91
CA PRO A 278 -13.65 11.69 -8.62
C PRO A 278 -13.85 10.65 -7.51
N TYR A 279 -15.04 10.04 -7.44
CA TYR A 279 -15.32 8.98 -6.47
C TYR A 279 -14.38 7.77 -6.60
N VAL A 280 -14.16 7.26 -7.81
CA VAL A 280 -13.23 6.14 -8.05
C VAL A 280 -11.79 6.54 -7.75
N VAL A 281 -11.40 7.79 -8.07
CA VAL A 281 -10.07 8.32 -7.78
C VAL A 281 -9.81 8.36 -6.28
N GLU A 282 -10.79 8.78 -5.46
CA GLU A 282 -10.65 8.74 -4.00
C GLU A 282 -10.55 7.32 -3.46
N ASN A 283 -11.30 6.36 -4.03
CA ASN A 283 -11.13 4.93 -3.70
C ASN A 283 -9.73 4.42 -4.02
N TYR A 284 -9.20 4.79 -5.17
CA TYR A 284 -7.88 4.37 -5.59
C TYR A 284 -6.78 5.02 -4.75
N ARG A 285 -6.93 6.31 -4.44
CA ARG A 285 -6.04 7.07 -3.56
C ARG A 285 -5.91 6.40 -2.20
N ASP A 286 -7.03 6.03 -1.59
CA ASP A 286 -7.06 5.34 -0.30
C ASP A 286 -6.37 3.97 -0.35
N MET A 287 -6.56 3.19 -1.41
CA MET A 287 -5.79 1.96 -1.58
C MET A 287 -4.28 2.21 -1.66
N LEU A 288 -3.86 3.25 -2.40
CA LEU A 288 -2.45 3.64 -2.49
C LEU A 288 -1.92 4.12 -1.15
N GLU A 289 -2.67 4.93 -0.41
CA GLU A 289 -2.28 5.39 0.92
C GLU A 289 -2.09 4.23 1.89
N ASN A 290 -3.02 3.27 1.90
CA ASN A 290 -2.91 2.04 2.69
C ASN A 290 -1.71 1.16 2.28
N MET A 291 -1.23 1.30 1.04
CA MET A 291 -0.02 0.64 0.57
C MET A 291 1.24 1.46 0.86
N VAL A 292 1.19 2.79 0.88
CA VAL A 292 2.38 3.64 1.16
C VAL A 292 2.75 3.61 2.64
N ILE A 293 1.74 3.53 3.51
CA ILE A 293 1.92 3.45 4.96
C ILE A 293 2.19 1.99 5.31
N VAL A 294 3.41 1.68 5.75
CA VAL A 294 3.74 0.33 6.19
C VAL A 294 2.99 0.05 7.48
N ARG A 295 2.08 -0.91 7.42
CA ARG A 295 1.25 -1.25 8.56
C ARG A 295 2.05 -2.01 9.61
N LEU A 296 1.80 -1.73 10.88
CA LEU A 296 2.39 -2.44 12.01
C LEU A 296 2.13 -3.95 11.91
N GLU A 297 0.93 -4.33 11.44
CA GLU A 297 0.58 -5.73 11.22
C GLU A 297 1.45 -6.40 10.15
N THR A 298 1.90 -5.64 9.14
CA THR A 298 2.84 -6.18 8.15
C THR A 298 4.18 -6.52 8.79
N LEU A 299 4.72 -5.63 9.61
CA LEU A 299 5.99 -5.85 10.30
C LEU A 299 5.91 -7.01 11.28
N ALA A 300 4.80 -7.11 12.02
CA ALA A 300 4.54 -8.26 12.88
C ALA A 300 4.48 -9.57 12.08
N CYS A 301 3.83 -9.59 10.92
CA CYS A 301 3.80 -10.77 10.04
C CYS A 301 5.21 -11.15 9.56
N ILE A 302 6.05 -10.19 9.17
CA ILE A 302 7.44 -10.44 8.77
C ILE A 302 8.22 -11.04 9.96
N GLY A 303 8.14 -10.42 11.14
CA GLY A 303 8.81 -10.97 12.34
C GLY A 303 8.37 -12.39 12.69
N VAL A 304 7.08 -12.73 12.53
CA VAL A 304 6.60 -14.11 12.73
C VAL A 304 7.17 -15.06 11.68
N ILE A 305 7.18 -14.66 10.41
CA ILE A 305 7.71 -15.48 9.32
C ILE A 305 9.20 -15.76 9.54
N GLU A 306 10.00 -14.73 9.79
CA GLU A 306 11.44 -14.87 10.00
C GLU A 306 11.73 -15.65 11.30
N GLY A 307 10.93 -15.48 12.35
CA GLY A 307 11.04 -16.29 13.56
C GLY A 307 10.78 -17.79 13.33
N VAL A 308 9.84 -18.13 12.43
CA VAL A 308 9.59 -19.52 12.02
C VAL A 308 10.77 -20.05 11.19
N GLN A 309 11.33 -19.24 10.29
CA GLN A 309 12.50 -19.62 9.49
C GLN A 309 13.75 -19.83 10.36
N ALA A 310 14.03 -18.92 11.28
CA ALA A 310 15.08 -19.08 12.30
C ALA A 310 14.93 -20.41 13.04
N THR A 311 13.70 -20.79 13.39
CA THR A 311 13.41 -22.07 14.05
C THR A 311 13.74 -23.26 13.15
N PHE A 312 13.39 -23.21 11.85
CA PHE A 312 13.75 -24.27 10.91
C PHE A 312 15.26 -24.39 10.69
N HIS A 313 15.98 -23.28 10.57
CA HIS A 313 17.44 -23.28 10.44
C HIS A 313 18.13 -23.81 11.69
N ARG A 314 17.57 -23.58 12.88
CA ARG A 314 18.04 -24.22 14.13
C ARG A 314 17.93 -25.76 14.07
N PHE A 315 16.94 -26.29 13.37
CA PHE A 315 16.79 -27.73 13.13
C PHE A 315 17.58 -28.22 11.90
N GLN A 316 18.57 -27.46 11.43
CA GLN A 316 19.46 -27.81 10.32
C GLN A 316 18.70 -28.05 8.99
N VAL A 317 17.52 -27.44 8.83
CA VAL A 317 16.76 -27.51 7.58
C VAL A 317 17.31 -26.45 6.62
N ASP A 318 18.22 -26.86 5.73
CA ASP A 318 18.78 -26.04 4.66
C ASP A 318 17.74 -25.78 3.54
N PHE A 319 16.71 -24.99 3.85
CA PHE A 319 15.74 -24.53 2.86
C PHE A 319 15.85 -23.01 2.67
N ASP A 320 16.24 -22.60 1.46
CA ASP A 320 16.22 -21.19 1.07
C ASP A 320 14.80 -20.78 0.64
N PHE A 321 14.09 -20.12 1.56
CA PHE A 321 12.74 -19.62 1.32
C PHE A 321 12.69 -18.41 0.38
N SER A 322 13.82 -17.81 0.01
CA SER A 322 13.85 -16.56 -0.78
C SER A 322 13.11 -16.71 -2.11
N TYR A 323 13.35 -17.82 -2.83
CA TYR A 323 12.67 -18.11 -4.09
C TYR A 323 11.20 -18.48 -3.90
N ALA A 324 10.87 -19.15 -2.79
CA ALA A 324 9.50 -19.49 -2.45
C ALA A 324 8.67 -18.21 -2.25
N TRP A 325 9.20 -17.20 -1.55
CA TRP A 325 8.52 -15.92 -1.36
C TRP A 325 8.32 -15.14 -2.65
N ILE A 326 9.31 -15.14 -3.55
CA ILE A 326 9.16 -14.55 -4.90
C ILE A 326 8.01 -15.25 -5.66
N GLY A 327 7.96 -16.58 -5.61
CA GLY A 327 6.90 -17.38 -6.22
C GLY A 327 5.52 -17.08 -5.61
N VAL A 328 5.42 -17.01 -4.28
CA VAL A 328 4.19 -16.68 -3.55
C VAL A 328 3.70 -15.27 -3.92
N PHE A 329 4.58 -14.28 -3.94
CA PHE A 329 4.22 -12.91 -4.35
C PHE A 329 3.71 -12.87 -5.79
N ALA A 330 4.42 -13.51 -6.72
CA ALA A 330 4.00 -13.57 -8.12
C ALA A 330 2.64 -14.28 -8.28
N LEU A 331 2.41 -15.36 -7.54
CA LEU A 331 1.14 -16.09 -7.52
C LEU A 331 0.00 -15.24 -6.97
N VAL A 332 0.20 -14.58 -5.83
CA VAL A 332 -0.80 -13.70 -5.22
C VAL A 332 -1.15 -12.55 -6.16
N LEU A 333 -0.16 -11.90 -6.77
CA LEU A 333 -0.40 -10.85 -7.76
C LEU A 333 -1.14 -11.39 -8.99
N ALA A 334 -0.76 -12.55 -9.51
CA ALA A 334 -1.41 -13.15 -10.68
C ALA A 334 -2.87 -13.52 -10.39
N VAL A 335 -3.15 -14.11 -9.23
CA VAL A 335 -4.51 -14.46 -8.79
C VAL A 335 -5.36 -13.21 -8.60
N LEU A 336 -4.85 -12.20 -7.89
CA LEU A 336 -5.56 -10.95 -7.68
C LEU A 336 -5.80 -10.21 -8.99
N TYR A 337 -4.84 -10.21 -9.91
CA TYR A 337 -4.95 -9.59 -11.22
C TYR A 337 -5.96 -10.31 -12.12
N LEU A 338 -5.90 -11.64 -12.18
CA LEU A 338 -6.87 -12.44 -12.93
C LEU A 338 -8.27 -12.21 -12.38
N TYR A 339 -8.40 -12.22 -11.05
CA TYR A 339 -9.67 -11.98 -10.38
C TYR A 339 -10.21 -10.57 -10.67
N SER A 340 -9.39 -9.52 -10.48
CA SER A 340 -9.79 -8.13 -10.76
C SER A 340 -10.15 -7.94 -12.22
N TRP A 341 -9.43 -8.60 -13.13
CA TRP A 341 -9.70 -8.58 -14.56
C TRP A 341 -11.04 -9.25 -14.91
N ILE A 342 -11.31 -10.46 -14.39
CA ILE A 342 -12.59 -11.16 -14.59
C ILE A 342 -13.74 -10.29 -14.08
N PHE A 343 -13.63 -9.77 -12.86
CA PHE A 343 -14.67 -8.96 -12.24
C PHE A 343 -14.89 -7.64 -13.01
N HIS A 344 -13.81 -6.97 -13.40
CA HIS A 344 -13.89 -5.75 -14.21
C HIS A 344 -14.60 -6.02 -15.55
N HIS A 345 -14.34 -7.17 -16.18
CA HIS A 345 -15.07 -7.58 -17.38
C HIS A 345 -16.54 -7.92 -17.13
N LYS A 346 -16.90 -8.51 -15.98
CA LYS A 346 -18.30 -8.70 -15.60
C LYS A 346 -19.03 -7.35 -15.44
N LEU A 347 -18.38 -6.38 -14.79
CA LEU A 347 -18.90 -5.01 -14.67
C LEU A 347 -19.12 -4.37 -16.05
N LEU A 348 -18.15 -4.46 -16.95
CA LEU A 348 -18.26 -3.93 -18.31
C LEU A 348 -19.34 -4.60 -19.17
N ARG A 349 -19.78 -5.81 -18.82
CA ARG A 349 -20.87 -6.51 -19.53
C ARG A 349 -22.25 -6.21 -18.95
N GLY A 350 -22.35 -5.49 -17.83
CA GLY A 350 -23.62 -5.29 -17.11
C GLY A 350 -24.25 -6.59 -16.56
N GLN A 351 -23.53 -7.72 -16.60
CA GLN A 351 -24.02 -9.02 -16.07
C GLN A 351 -24.23 -8.99 -14.55
N TYR A 352 -23.63 -8.00 -13.91
CA TYR A 352 -23.65 -7.73 -12.48
C TYR A 352 -25.05 -7.48 -11.89
N LEU A 353 -26.03 -7.08 -12.70
CA LEU A 353 -27.39 -6.81 -12.21
C LEU A 353 -28.24 -8.06 -11.97
N LYS A 354 -27.87 -9.22 -12.52
CA LYS A 354 -28.71 -10.43 -12.48
C LYS A 354 -28.34 -11.43 -11.40
N GLU A 355 -27.10 -11.39 -10.90
CA GLU A 355 -26.60 -12.33 -9.89
C GLU A 355 -26.44 -11.63 -8.55
N ASP A 356 -26.86 -12.31 -7.49
CA ASP A 356 -26.92 -11.79 -6.13
C ASP A 356 -25.51 -11.54 -5.57
N LEU A 357 -25.07 -10.29 -5.71
CA LEU A 357 -23.78 -9.76 -5.29
C LEU A 357 -23.37 -10.08 -3.85
N SER A 358 -24.37 -10.21 -2.99
CA SER A 358 -24.22 -10.63 -1.60
C SER A 358 -23.43 -11.94 -1.46
N ASN A 359 -23.45 -12.81 -2.48
CA ASN A 359 -22.83 -14.12 -2.45
C ASN A 359 -21.42 -14.18 -3.07
N GLU A 360 -20.93 -13.14 -3.74
CA GLU A 360 -19.56 -13.18 -4.27
C GLU A 360 -18.54 -13.19 -3.11
N ALA A 361 -17.60 -14.14 -3.13
CA ALA A 361 -16.60 -14.32 -2.07
C ALA A 361 -15.78 -13.05 -1.82
N LEU A 362 -15.58 -12.22 -2.85
CA LEU A 362 -14.90 -10.95 -2.69
C LEU A 362 -15.75 -9.93 -1.95
N VAL A 363 -17.09 -9.93 -2.01
CA VAL A 363 -17.88 -9.03 -1.17
C VAL A 363 -17.62 -9.32 0.31
N LYS A 364 -17.59 -10.62 0.67
CA LYS A 364 -17.23 -11.07 2.02
C LYS A 364 -15.80 -10.70 2.39
N LEU A 365 -14.84 -10.85 1.48
CA LEU A 365 -13.43 -10.48 1.71
C LEU A 365 -13.20 -8.96 1.70
N SER A 366 -13.96 -8.22 0.89
CA SER A 366 -13.92 -6.76 0.66
C SER A 366 -14.62 -5.96 1.74
N SER A 367 -15.27 -6.64 2.68
CA SER A 367 -15.65 -6.01 3.94
C SER A 367 -14.44 -5.37 4.62
N VAL A 368 -13.21 -5.81 4.27
CA VAL A 368 -11.97 -5.20 4.76
C VAL A 368 -10.93 -5.05 3.62
N PRO A 369 -10.99 -4.03 2.76
CA PRO A 369 -9.98 -3.82 1.71
C PRO A 369 -8.60 -3.54 2.29
N GLY A 370 -8.57 -3.05 3.53
CA GLY A 370 -7.36 -3.00 4.33
C GLY A 370 -6.67 -4.37 4.48
N ARG A 371 -7.39 -5.50 4.47
CA ARG A 371 -6.79 -6.86 4.48
C ARG A 371 -6.19 -7.24 3.14
N ILE A 372 -6.83 -6.87 2.03
CA ILE A 372 -6.27 -7.11 0.68
C ILE A 372 -4.99 -6.29 0.53
N CYS A 373 -5.01 -5.00 0.89
CA CYS A 373 -3.82 -4.16 0.90
C CYS A 373 -2.75 -4.71 1.86
N LEU A 374 -3.14 -5.16 3.06
CA LEU A 374 -2.21 -5.80 4.02
C LEU A 374 -1.53 -7.03 3.41
N LEU A 375 -2.29 -7.93 2.79
CA LEU A 375 -1.75 -9.12 2.13
C LEU A 375 -0.77 -8.73 1.01
N ILE A 376 -1.16 -7.80 0.15
CA ILE A 376 -0.29 -7.32 -0.93
C ILE A 376 0.98 -6.69 -0.34
N GLN A 377 0.85 -5.90 0.74
CA GLN A 377 1.96 -5.23 1.41
C GLN A 377 2.95 -6.24 2.03
N VAL A 378 2.47 -7.25 2.76
CA VAL A 378 3.29 -8.35 3.29
C VAL A 378 4.02 -9.05 2.16
N CYS A 379 3.33 -9.47 1.10
CA CYS A 379 3.98 -10.17 -0.01
C CYS A 379 4.98 -9.27 -0.76
N SER A 380 4.70 -7.97 -0.88
CA SER A 380 5.59 -7.01 -1.55
C SER A 380 6.87 -6.77 -0.73
N LEU A 381 6.76 -6.69 0.60
CA LEU A 381 7.92 -6.56 1.48
C LEU A 381 8.76 -7.83 1.50
N LEU A 382 8.14 -9.01 1.60
CA LEU A 382 8.85 -10.30 1.51
C LEU A 382 9.53 -10.48 0.15
N PHE A 383 8.90 -10.01 -0.93
CA PHE A 383 9.51 -9.97 -2.26
C PHE A 383 10.75 -9.07 -2.28
N CYS A 384 10.68 -7.85 -1.76
CA CYS A 384 11.83 -6.96 -1.65
C CYS A 384 12.92 -7.55 -0.74
N PHE A 385 12.52 -8.20 0.35
CA PHE A 385 13.43 -8.82 1.30
C PHE A 385 14.22 -9.97 0.66
N ALA A 386 13.52 -10.86 -0.05
CA ALA A 386 14.15 -11.94 -0.83
C ALA A 386 15.06 -11.42 -1.94
N LEU A 387 14.69 -10.32 -2.63
CA LEU A 387 15.52 -9.72 -3.67
C LEU A 387 16.79 -9.08 -3.12
N THR A 388 16.78 -8.57 -1.90
CA THR A 388 17.91 -7.86 -1.30
C THR A 388 18.89 -8.80 -0.60
N ARG A 389 18.47 -10.00 -0.22
CA ARG A 389 19.33 -11.01 0.44
C ARG A 389 20.65 -11.21 -0.32
N PRO A 390 20.67 -11.52 -1.64
CA PRO A 390 21.94 -11.70 -2.36
C PRO A 390 22.76 -10.41 -2.55
N LEU A 391 22.14 -9.24 -2.38
CA LEU A 391 22.83 -7.93 -2.47
C LEU A 391 23.52 -7.57 -1.16
N ALA A 392 22.90 -7.90 -0.03
CA ALA A 392 23.37 -7.53 1.31
C ALA A 392 24.48 -8.45 1.82
N HIS A 393 24.48 -9.74 1.44
CA HIS A 393 25.50 -10.67 1.92
C HIS A 393 26.81 -10.56 1.14
N SER A 394 27.86 -10.10 1.82
CA SER A 394 29.22 -9.98 1.29
C SER A 394 29.76 -11.30 0.72
N TYR A 395 29.42 -12.45 1.30
CA TYR A 395 29.93 -13.75 0.84
C TYR A 395 29.44 -14.12 -0.57
N VAL A 396 28.24 -13.70 -0.98
CA VAL A 396 27.73 -13.96 -2.35
C VAL A 396 28.58 -13.25 -3.39
N TRP A 397 29.03 -12.02 -3.07
CA TRP A 397 29.93 -11.25 -3.91
C TRP A 397 31.32 -11.87 -4.03
N ILE A 398 31.81 -12.47 -2.93
CA ILE A 398 33.09 -13.19 -2.89
C ILE A 398 33.03 -14.46 -3.74
N LEU A 399 31.95 -15.25 -3.63
CA LEU A 399 31.78 -16.50 -4.37
C LEU A 399 31.59 -16.27 -5.87
N SER A 400 30.79 -15.27 -6.27
CA SER A 400 30.58 -14.95 -7.69
C SER A 400 30.16 -13.50 -7.89
N GLN A 401 31.13 -12.66 -8.26
CA GLN A 401 30.87 -11.27 -8.64
C GLN A 401 29.90 -11.17 -9.83
N ALA A 402 30.04 -12.05 -10.83
CA ALA A 402 29.18 -12.06 -12.01
C ALA A 402 27.71 -12.34 -11.65
N ARG A 403 27.44 -13.32 -10.75
CA ARG A 403 26.09 -13.62 -10.27
C ARG A 403 25.49 -12.44 -9.51
N SER A 404 26.29 -11.78 -8.68
CA SER A 404 25.85 -10.63 -7.87
C SER A 404 25.52 -9.41 -8.74
N ILE A 405 26.33 -9.15 -9.78
CA ILE A 405 26.06 -8.12 -10.79
C ILE A 405 24.78 -8.45 -11.57
N ALA A 406 24.64 -9.69 -12.05
CA ALA A 406 23.46 -10.11 -12.79
C ALA A 406 22.19 -9.98 -11.92
N HIS A 407 22.25 -10.37 -10.65
CA HIS A 407 21.15 -10.22 -9.70
C HIS A 407 20.82 -8.76 -9.42
N SER A 408 21.82 -7.89 -9.27
CA SER A 408 21.64 -6.45 -9.13
C SER A 408 20.90 -5.85 -10.34
N VAL A 409 21.30 -6.22 -11.55
CA VAL A 409 20.62 -5.81 -12.79
C VAL A 409 19.19 -6.33 -12.84
N ALA A 410 18.96 -7.59 -12.44
CA ALA A 410 17.63 -8.17 -12.36
C ALA A 410 16.74 -7.39 -11.37
N CYS A 411 17.25 -7.04 -10.18
CA CYS A 411 16.54 -6.21 -9.21
C CYS A 411 16.16 -4.84 -9.79
N LEU A 412 17.08 -4.16 -10.48
CA LEU A 412 16.81 -2.87 -11.11
C LEU A 412 15.72 -2.93 -12.20
N ILE A 413 15.51 -4.09 -12.81
CA ILE A 413 14.46 -4.32 -13.82
C ILE A 413 13.15 -4.76 -13.17
N LEU A 414 13.22 -5.70 -12.22
CA LEU A 414 12.05 -6.30 -11.58
C LEU A 414 11.29 -5.30 -10.70
N ILE A 415 11.99 -4.40 -10.00
CA ILE A 415 11.36 -3.43 -9.10
C ILE A 415 10.42 -2.46 -9.86
N PRO A 416 10.85 -1.80 -10.94
CA PRO A 416 9.92 -1.02 -11.77
C PRO A 416 8.77 -1.86 -12.31
N ILE A 417 9.02 -3.06 -12.83
CA ILE A 417 7.98 -3.93 -13.38
C ILE A 417 6.93 -4.27 -12.31
N ALA A 418 7.37 -4.69 -11.12
CA ALA A 418 6.50 -4.99 -9.99
C ALA A 418 5.66 -3.77 -9.60
N GLY A 419 6.26 -2.58 -9.50
CA GLY A 419 5.54 -1.34 -9.23
C GLY A 419 4.53 -0.97 -10.31
N LEU A 420 4.87 -1.15 -11.59
CA LEU A 420 3.94 -0.89 -12.69
C LEU A 420 2.72 -1.84 -12.64
N LEU A 421 2.97 -3.13 -12.41
CA LEU A 421 1.92 -4.15 -12.30
C LEU A 421 1.03 -3.91 -11.08
N LEU A 422 1.64 -3.61 -9.93
CA LEU A 422 0.93 -3.31 -8.70
C LEU A 422 0.05 -2.07 -8.85
N GLY A 423 0.56 -0.97 -9.42
CA GLY A 423 -0.25 0.22 -9.69
C GLY A 423 -1.45 -0.07 -10.60
N ASN A 424 -1.28 -0.92 -11.62
CA ASN A 424 -2.39 -1.32 -12.49
C ASN A 424 -3.43 -2.20 -11.74
N LEU A 425 -2.96 -3.15 -10.94
CA LEU A 425 -3.81 -4.00 -10.11
C LEU A 425 -4.64 -3.15 -9.13
N LEU A 426 -4.00 -2.23 -8.41
CA LEU A 426 -4.68 -1.36 -7.45
C LEU A 426 -5.72 -0.45 -8.13
N ALA A 427 -5.46 0.04 -9.34
CA ALA A 427 -6.43 0.81 -10.12
C ALA A 427 -7.67 -0.02 -10.48
N GLN A 428 -7.48 -1.28 -10.91
CA GLN A 428 -8.59 -2.19 -11.21
C GLN A 428 -9.39 -2.54 -9.95
N LEU A 429 -8.70 -2.90 -8.86
CA LEU A 429 -9.32 -3.18 -7.57
C LEU A 429 -10.11 -1.98 -7.06
N ALA A 430 -9.61 -0.75 -7.24
CA ALA A 430 -10.33 0.44 -6.84
C ALA A 430 -11.67 0.60 -7.57
N VAL A 431 -11.72 0.31 -8.88
CA VAL A 431 -12.97 0.30 -9.66
C VAL A 431 -13.92 -0.78 -9.15
N VAL A 432 -13.40 -1.99 -8.93
CA VAL A 432 -14.19 -3.11 -8.40
C VAL A 432 -14.80 -2.76 -7.05
N LEU A 433 -13.97 -2.31 -6.10
CA LEU A 433 -14.36 -1.96 -4.73
C LEU A 433 -15.27 -0.72 -4.66
N SER A 434 -15.23 0.14 -5.68
CA SER A 434 -16.16 1.27 -5.85
C SER A 434 -17.58 0.81 -6.15
N CYS A 435 -17.75 -0.36 -6.75
CA CYS A 435 -19.05 -0.94 -7.11
C CYS A 435 -19.59 -1.94 -6.08
N LEU A 436 -18.94 -2.08 -4.91
CA LEU A 436 -19.37 -3.04 -3.88
C LEU A 436 -20.30 -2.39 -2.83
N PRO A 437 -21.42 -3.06 -2.48
CA PRO A 437 -22.37 -2.57 -1.47
C PRO A 437 -21.74 -2.38 -0.08
N GLN A 438 -22.40 -1.53 0.72
CA GLN A 438 -22.31 -1.56 2.20
C GLN A 438 -20.94 -1.28 2.81
N ARG A 439 -20.00 -0.67 2.07
CA ARG A 439 -18.75 -0.19 2.66
C ARG A 439 -19.00 1.16 3.35
N PRO A 440 -18.74 1.30 4.67
CA PRO A 440 -18.90 2.58 5.37
C PRO A 440 -18.08 3.71 4.73
N VAL A 441 -16.90 3.37 4.20
CA VAL A 441 -16.02 4.32 3.50
C VAL A 441 -16.63 4.79 2.18
N ASN A 442 -17.32 3.90 1.44
CA ASN A 442 -18.00 4.27 0.20
C ASN A 442 -19.17 5.21 0.51
N GLU A 443 -19.94 4.94 1.57
CA GLU A 443 -21.00 5.85 2.03
C GLU A 443 -20.44 7.22 2.44
N ALA A 444 -19.36 7.26 3.22
CA ALA A 444 -18.73 8.50 3.65
C ALA A 444 -18.24 9.33 2.45
N ARG A 445 -17.68 8.67 1.42
CA ARG A 445 -17.26 9.34 0.18
C ARG A 445 -18.44 9.89 -0.62
N ILE A 446 -19.53 9.12 -0.75
CA ILE A 446 -20.75 9.58 -1.42
C ILE A 446 -21.32 10.78 -0.68
N ARG A 447 -21.37 10.73 0.66
CA ARG A 447 -21.78 11.86 1.51
C ARG A 447 -20.90 13.09 1.29
N LEU A 448 -19.57 12.94 1.31
CA LEU A 448 -18.64 14.05 1.08
C LEU A 448 -18.81 14.69 -0.30
N ILE A 449 -19.02 13.86 -1.33
CA ILE A 449 -19.26 14.34 -2.69
C ILE A 449 -20.59 15.10 -2.77
N TRP A 450 -21.62 14.61 -2.10
CA TRP A 450 -22.94 15.25 -2.02
C TRP A 450 -22.89 16.58 -1.28
N ASP A 451 -22.22 16.62 -0.14
CA ASP A 451 -21.96 17.80 0.68
C ASP A 451 -21.34 18.93 -0.14
N ARG A 452 -20.26 18.63 -0.88
CA ARG A 452 -19.62 19.57 -1.80
C ARG A 452 -20.53 20.02 -2.94
N HIS A 453 -21.37 19.12 -3.46
CA HIS A 453 -22.31 19.47 -4.53
C HIS A 453 -23.35 20.49 -4.05
N ILE A 454 -23.91 20.29 -2.85
CA ILE A 454 -24.86 21.23 -2.26
C ILE A 454 -24.20 22.58 -1.98
N LEU A 455 -23.04 22.58 -1.32
CA LEU A 455 -22.27 23.80 -1.05
C LEU A 455 -22.00 24.59 -2.34
N ALA A 456 -21.56 23.90 -3.37
CA ALA A 456 -21.28 24.50 -4.66
C ALA A 456 -22.51 25.14 -5.31
N ARG A 457 -23.68 24.49 -5.20
CA ARG A 457 -24.95 25.03 -5.69
C ARG A 457 -25.38 26.28 -4.93
N ILE A 458 -25.32 26.26 -3.60
CA ILE A 458 -25.65 27.41 -2.75
C ILE A 458 -24.74 28.59 -3.12
N VAL A 459 -23.44 28.34 -3.30
CA VAL A 459 -22.51 29.36 -3.76
C VAL A 459 -22.88 29.90 -5.14
N SER A 460 -23.24 29.04 -6.09
CA SER A 460 -23.62 29.49 -7.44
C SER A 460 -24.93 30.27 -7.50
N SER A 461 -25.88 29.99 -6.60
CA SER A 461 -27.22 30.62 -6.57
C SER A 461 -27.22 32.06 -6.07
N GLY A 462 -26.12 32.52 -5.45
CA GLY A 462 -26.05 33.86 -4.88
C GLY A 462 -26.75 34.02 -3.52
N ASP A 463 -27.35 32.95 -2.98
CA ASP A 463 -27.95 32.91 -1.63
C ASP A 463 -26.92 33.02 -0.49
N ILE A 464 -25.64 33.21 -0.83
CA ILE A 464 -24.46 33.27 0.04
C ILE A 464 -24.56 34.30 1.17
N LYS A 465 -25.38 35.35 1.05
CA LYS A 465 -25.28 36.52 1.92
C LYS A 465 -25.50 36.24 3.42
N GLN A 466 -26.03 35.09 3.84
CA GLN A 466 -26.24 34.78 5.26
C GLN A 466 -25.60 33.49 5.79
N VAL A 467 -25.34 32.48 4.95
CA VAL A 467 -24.85 31.16 5.42
C VAL A 467 -23.31 31.07 5.39
N ALA A 468 -22.67 31.53 4.31
CA ALA A 468 -21.23 31.33 4.11
C ALA A 468 -20.34 32.19 5.02
N VAL A 469 -20.81 33.33 5.53
CA VAL A 469 -20.01 34.21 6.40
C VAL A 469 -19.86 33.63 7.80
N LYS A 470 -20.84 32.85 8.29
CA LYS A 470 -20.78 32.26 9.64
C LYS A 470 -19.90 31.00 9.70
N GLU A 471 -20.02 30.08 8.76
CA GLU A 471 -19.20 28.84 8.75
C GLU A 471 -17.75 29.11 8.34
N VAL A 472 -17.50 29.90 7.28
CA VAL A 472 -16.12 30.17 6.82
C VAL A 472 -15.32 31.01 7.84
N MET A 473 -15.99 31.85 8.64
CA MET A 473 -15.33 32.54 9.76
C MET A 473 -15.15 31.64 10.98
N SER A 474 -16.05 30.69 11.24
CA SER A 474 -15.90 29.69 12.31
C SER A 474 -14.70 28.77 12.04
N ASP A 475 -14.58 28.22 10.83
CA ASP A 475 -13.49 27.31 10.47
C ASP A 475 -12.12 28.01 10.43
N ARG A 476 -12.07 29.27 9.97
CA ARG A 476 -10.84 30.07 10.00
C ARG A 476 -10.43 30.51 11.40
N GLN A 477 -11.36 30.67 12.34
CA GLN A 477 -11.05 31.00 13.73
C GLN A 477 -10.57 29.79 14.54
N GLN A 478 -10.87 28.56 14.10
CA GLN A 478 -10.39 27.33 14.75
C GLN A 478 -9.05 26.83 14.17
N SER A 479 -8.67 27.28 12.96
CA SER A 479 -7.41 26.88 12.31
C SER A 479 -6.20 27.79 12.60
N PHE A 480 -6.37 28.82 13.43
CA PHE A 480 -5.32 29.72 13.95
C PHE A 480 -5.26 29.59 15.46
#